data_AF-A0A078M9Q3-F1
#
_entry.id   AF-A0A078M9Q3-F1
#
_cell.length_a   1.000
_cell.length_b   1.000
_cell.length_c   1.000
_cell.angle_alpha   90.00
_cell.angle_beta   90.00
_cell.angle_gamma   90.00
#
_symmetry.space_group_name_H-M   'P 1'
#
loop_
_entity.id
_entity.type
_entity.pdbx_description
1 polymer ?
#
loop_
_entity_poly.entity_id
_entity_poly.type
_entity_poly.pdbx_seq_one_letter_code
_entity_poly.pdbx_strand_id
1 'polypeptide(L)' 'MKTVRELFAELDYWKEYKPNSTMSNIAKVNHIGRVKNEIKQRIDVEEYREYILSKEA' A
#
# COMPACT_ATOMS: atom_id res chain seq x y z
N MET A 1 -8.00 -12.79 -6.76
CA MET A 1 -7.61 -11.37 -6.80
C MET A 1 -7.83 -10.81 -5.40
N LYS A 2 -6.82 -10.22 -4.75
CA LYS A 2 -6.99 -9.66 -3.39
C LYS A 2 -7.93 -8.45 -3.43
N THR A 3 -8.69 -8.20 -2.37
CA THR A 3 -9.46 -6.97 -2.15
C THR A 3 -8.55 -5.81 -1.70
N VAL A 4 -9.02 -4.57 -1.79
CA VAL A 4 -8.27 -3.40 -1.28
C VAL A 4 -7.99 -3.54 0.22
N ARG A 5 -8.95 -4.09 0.99
CA ARG A 5 -8.79 -4.37 2.43
C ARG A 5 -7.66 -5.35 2.71
N GLU A 6 -7.57 -6.43 1.92
CA GLU A 6 -6.48 -7.41 2.04
C GLU A 6 -5.12 -6.82 1.66
N LEU A 7 -5.07 -5.94 0.66
CA LEU A 7 -3.84 -5.24 0.30
C LEU A 7 -3.36 -4.30 1.41
N PHE A 8 -4.27 -3.59 2.09
CA PHE A 8 -3.90 -2.76 3.24
C PHE A 8 -3.43 -3.62 4.43
N ALA A 9 -4.12 -4.73 4.73
CA ALA A 9 -3.68 -5.64 5.78
C ALA A 9 -2.29 -6.23 5.51
N GLU A 10 -2.01 -6.59 4.26
CA GLU A 10 -0.68 -7.03 3.82
C GLU A 10 0.37 -5.92 3.95
N LEU A 11 0.02 -4.69 3.55
CA LEU A 11 0.91 -3.54 3.68
C LEU A 11 1.30 -3.30 5.14
N ASP A 12 0.35 -3.40 6.06
CA ASP A 12 0.59 -3.16 7.49
C ASP A 12 1.43 -4.29 8.10
N TYR A 13 1.15 -5.55 7.76
CA TYR A 13 2.00 -6.68 8.13
C TYR A 13 3.46 -6.47 7.68
N TRP A 14 3.69 -6.08 6.42
CA TRP A 14 5.05 -5.91 5.90
C TRP A 14 5.76 -4.69 6.46
N LYS A 15 5.06 -3.63 6.86
CA LYS A 15 5.66 -2.50 7.58
C LYS A 15 6.24 -2.95 8.91
N GLU A 16 5.52 -3.78 9.65
CA GLU A 16 5.92 -4.32 10.96
C GLU A 16 6.98 -5.43 10.86
N TYR A 17 7.02 -6.16 9.74
CA TYR A 17 7.98 -7.23 9.51
C TYR A 17 9.44 -6.75 9.68
N LYS A 18 10.21 -7.41 10.55
CA LYS A 18 11.63 -7.09 10.81
C LYS A 18 12.53 -8.05 10.02
N PRO A 19 13.14 -7.61 8.90
CA PRO A 19 14.04 -8.45 8.14
C PRO A 19 15.32 -8.73 8.93
N ASN A 20 15.86 -9.93 8.78
CA ASN A 20 17.07 -10.41 9.45
C ASN A 20 18.35 -10.31 8.59
N SER A 21 18.23 -9.86 7.34
CA SER A 21 19.34 -9.71 6.41
C SER A 21 19.08 -8.56 5.44
N THR A 22 20.14 -8.06 4.80
CA THR A 22 20.05 -7.04 3.75
C THR A 22 19.16 -7.50 2.59
N MET A 23 19.26 -8.76 2.19
CA MET A 23 18.44 -9.33 1.11
C MET A 23 16.96 -9.40 1.50
N SER A 24 16.66 -9.84 2.73
CA SER A 24 15.31 -9.85 3.28
C SER A 24 14.73 -8.43 3.36
N ASN A 25 15.56 -7.42 3.65
CA ASN A 25 15.14 -6.03 3.68
C ASN A 25 14.79 -5.50 2.28
N ILE A 26 15.61 -5.81 1.26
CA ILE A 26 15.33 -5.46 -0.13
C ILE A 26 14.02 -6.11 -0.59
N ALA A 27 13.82 -7.39 -0.27
CA ALA A 27 12.57 -8.09 -0.58
C ALA A 27 11.35 -7.44 0.07
N LYS A 28 11.45 -7.04 1.36
CA LYS A 28 10.41 -6.28 2.06
C LYS A 28 10.07 -4.98 1.33
N VAL A 29 11.09 -4.17 0.98
CA VAL A 29 10.88 -2.87 0.31
C VAL A 29 10.21 -3.05 -1.04
N ASN A 30 10.69 -4.01 -1.84
CA ASN A 30 10.11 -4.31 -3.16
C ASN A 30 8.65 -4.76 -3.03
N HIS A 31 8.36 -5.62 -2.06
CA HIS A 31 7.02 -6.11 -1.81
C HIS A 31 6.07 -4.96 -1.40
N ILE A 32 6.49 -4.11 -0.47
CA ILE A 32 5.74 -2.91 -0.06
C ILE A 32 5.46 -2.02 -1.28
N GLY A 33 6.45 -1.80 -2.15
CA GLY A 33 6.29 -1.02 -3.38
C GLY A 33 5.22 -1.60 -4.32
N ARG A 34 5.24 -2.92 -4.51
CA ARG A 34 4.24 -3.62 -5.33
C ARG A 34 2.83 -3.45 -4.76
N VAL A 35 2.64 -3.70 -3.47
CA VAL A 35 1.33 -3.59 -2.80
C VAL A 35 0.78 -2.15 -2.88
N LYS A 36 1.63 -1.15 -2.66
CA LYS A 36 1.24 0.27 -2.83
C LYS A 36 0.78 0.59 -4.26
N ASN A 37 1.47 0.06 -5.27
CA ASN A 37 1.07 0.26 -6.65
C ASN A 37 -0.27 -0.42 -6.98
N GLU A 38 -0.49 -1.65 -6.48
CA GLU A 38 -1.77 -2.34 -6.64
C GLU A 38 -2.93 -1.59 -5.97
N ILE A 39 -2.70 -0.98 -4.81
CA ILE A 39 -3.70 -0.11 -4.16
C ILE A 39 -3.95 1.13 -5.02
N LYS A 40 -2.88 1.83 -5.44
CA LYS A 40 -3.00 3.07 -6.23
C LYS A 40 -3.77 2.85 -7.53
N GLN A 41 -3.56 1.72 -8.21
CA GLN A 41 -4.28 1.37 -9.45
C GLN A 41 -5.80 1.18 -9.25
N ARG A 42 -6.26 1.04 -8.01
CA ARG A 42 -7.68 0.87 -7.68
C ARG A 42 -8.33 2.14 -7.13
N ILE A 43 -7.56 3.21 -6.97
CA ILE A 43 -8.07 4.50 -6.51
C ILE A 43 -8.40 5.33 -7.76
N ASP A 44 -9.67 5.58 -7.99
CA ASP A 44 -10.13 6.54 -8.99
C ASP A 44 -10.19 7.93 -8.35
N VAL A 45 -9.35 8.85 -8.82
CA VAL A 45 -9.25 10.20 -8.27
C VAL A 45 -10.56 10.97 -8.40
N GLU A 46 -11.33 10.74 -9.46
CA GLU A 46 -12.61 11.42 -9.67
C GLU A 46 -13.68 10.90 -8.70
N GLU A 47 -13.69 9.60 -8.41
CA GLU A 47 -14.59 8.99 -7.42
C GLU A 47 -14.36 9.55 -6.00
N TYR A 48 -13.10 9.82 -5.66
CA TYR A 48 -12.71 10.35 -4.35
C TYR A 48 -12.52 11.87 -4.31
N ARG A 49 -12.90 12.61 -5.37
CA ARG A 49 -12.64 14.05 -5.50
C ARG A 49 -13.10 14.87 -4.30
N GLU A 50 -14.34 14.69 -3.86
CA GLU A 50 -14.90 15.44 -2.72
C GLU A 50 -14.14 15.15 -1.43
N TYR A 51 -13.80 13.88 -1.19
CA TYR A 51 -13.01 13.48 -0.03
C TYR A 51 -11.60 14.07 -0.07
N ILE A 52 -10.92 14.05 -1.22
CA ILE A 52 -9.58 14.63 -1.38
C ILE A 52 -9.61 16.13 -1.09
N LEU A 53 -10.53 16.87 -1.71
CA LEU A 53 -10.68 18.32 -1.50
C LEU A 53 -11.02 18.66 -0.04
N SER A 54 -11.79 17.81 0.64
CA SER A 54 -12.11 18.01 2.07
C SER A 54 -10.90 17.91 3.01
N LYS A 55 -9.81 17.26 2.57
CA LYS A 55 -8.56 17.13 3.34
C LYS A 55 -7.57 18.25 3.08
N GLU A 56 -7.83 19.10 2.09
CA GLU A 56 -7.02 20.29 1.77
C GLU A 56 -7.52 21.56 2.48
N ALA A 57 -8.73 21.53 3.05
CA ALA A 57 -9.35 22.62 3.81
C ALA A 57 -8.92 22.61 5.29
#